data_AF-A0A819XC43-F1
#
_entry.id   AF-A0A819XC43-F1
#
_cell.length_a   1.000
_cell.length_b   1.000
_cell.length_c   1.000
_cell.angle_alpha   90.00
_cell.angle_beta   90.00
_cell.angle_gamma   90.00
#
_symmetry.space_group_name_H-M   'P 1'
#
loop_
_entity.id
_entity.type
_entity.pdbx_description
1 polymer ?
#
loop_
_entity_poly.entity_id
_entity_poly.type
_entity_poly.pdbx_seq_one_letter_code
_entity_poly.pdbx_strand_id
1 'polypeptide(L)'
;MTARQLSSEIPMITKRSFPEDDNDEQIIIICFHPNSQIEDMNKQLNQMNNHVIFHTELESCISFIQSVKNEKIFLIIFDTYVCKLVSHIDIFQQVHSILIFYTKLEDFKYLFHEQLNTIGVYHRLDFFYSVLQEQINLIAEQFFQWTFYDQTNFLKRDLS
;
A
#
# COMPACT_ATOMS: atom_id res chain seq x y z
N MET A 1 12.78 67.37 -10.01
CA MET A 1 11.67 66.82 -10.81
C MET A 1 12.18 65.55 -11.48
N THR A 2 12.15 64.40 -10.80
CA THR A 2 11.10 63.34 -10.83
C THR A 2 10.95 62.58 -12.15
N ALA A 3 11.47 61.35 -12.18
CA ALA A 3 10.85 60.12 -12.75
C ALA A 3 11.87 58.96 -12.58
N ARG A 4 11.84 58.23 -11.46
CA ARG A 4 11.18 56.92 -11.24
C ARG A 4 11.76 55.76 -12.05
N GLN A 5 12.36 54.82 -11.30
CA GLN A 5 12.72 53.45 -11.66
C GLN A 5 11.56 52.70 -12.31
N LEU A 6 11.90 51.84 -13.28
CA LEU A 6 11.20 50.57 -13.51
C LEU A 6 12.27 49.49 -13.73
N SER A 7 12.70 48.90 -12.62
CA SER A 7 13.37 47.61 -12.57
C SER A 7 12.38 46.55 -13.06
N SER A 8 12.66 45.94 -14.22
CA SER A 8 11.99 44.72 -14.64
C SER A 8 12.55 43.54 -13.83
N GLU A 9 12.12 43.44 -12.58
CA GLU A 9 12.26 42.20 -11.82
C GLU A 9 11.24 41.21 -12.37
N ILE A 10 11.69 40.35 -13.28
CA ILE A 10 11.00 39.11 -13.60
C ILE A 10 11.00 38.30 -12.30
N PRO A 11 9.84 37.93 -11.71
CA PRO A 11 9.85 37.06 -10.56
C PRO A 11 10.45 35.72 -11.01
N MET A 12 11.62 35.43 -10.46
CA MET A 12 12.25 34.13 -10.50
C MET A 12 11.24 33.17 -9.87
N ILE A 13 10.52 32.42 -10.71
CA ILE A 13 9.67 31.32 -10.27
C ILE A 13 10.62 30.35 -9.58
N THR A 14 10.67 30.43 -8.26
CA THR A 14 11.29 29.42 -7.42
C THR A 14 10.65 28.12 -7.84
N LYS A 15 11.43 27.23 -8.46
CA LYS A 15 11.09 25.82 -8.49
C LYS A 15 10.85 25.45 -7.03
N ARG A 16 9.58 25.41 -6.60
CA ARG A 16 9.22 24.70 -5.39
C ARG A 16 9.68 23.28 -5.68
N SER A 17 10.75 22.89 -5.01
CA SER A 17 11.11 21.49 -4.84
C SER A 17 9.81 20.75 -4.55
N PHE A 18 9.46 19.82 -5.44
CA PHE A 18 8.49 18.79 -5.11
C PHE A 18 8.95 18.18 -3.78
N PRO A 19 8.07 17.90 -2.82
CA PRO A 19 8.44 16.99 -1.76
C PRO A 19 8.77 15.66 -2.43
N GLU A 20 10.07 15.39 -2.56
CA GLU A 20 10.56 14.02 -2.66
C GLU A 20 10.22 13.37 -1.31
N ASP A 21 9.62 12.17 -1.37
CA ASP A 21 9.42 11.21 -0.27
C ASP A 21 8.26 11.42 0.73
N ASP A 22 7.00 11.42 0.27
CA ASP A 22 5.83 11.12 1.13
C ASP A 22 4.90 10.01 0.56
N ASN A 23 5.27 9.42 -0.57
CA ASN A 23 4.38 8.48 -1.27
C ASN A 23 4.50 7.03 -0.76
N ASP A 24 5.64 6.68 -0.15
CA ASP A 24 5.94 5.31 0.31
C ASP A 24 5.36 5.00 1.70
N GLU A 25 5.00 6.01 2.50
CA GLU A 25 4.52 5.81 3.88
C GLU A 25 3.04 5.40 3.95
N GLN A 26 2.31 5.39 2.83
CA GLN A 26 0.87 5.15 2.83
C GLN A 26 0.49 3.70 2.68
N ILE A 27 1.42 2.85 2.24
CA ILE A 27 1.17 1.44 1.98
C ILE A 27 2.13 0.62 2.82
N ILE A 28 1.59 -0.33 3.58
CA ILE A 28 2.37 -1.32 4.32
C ILE A 28 2.10 -2.69 3.70
N ILE A 29 3.15 -3.36 3.25
CA ILE A 29 3.06 -4.76 2.82
C ILE A 29 3.42 -5.63 4.00
N ILE A 30 2.43 -6.35 4.52
CA ILE A 30 2.65 -7.37 5.56
C ILE A 30 2.71 -8.73 4.88
N CYS A 31 3.84 -9.41 5.01
CA CYS A 31 3.96 -10.80 4.62
C CYS A 31 3.90 -11.70 5.85
N PHE A 32 2.79 -12.41 5.99
CA PHE A 32 2.64 -13.44 7.00
C PHE A 32 3.06 -14.81 6.43
N HIS A 33 4.29 -15.21 6.74
CA HIS A 33 4.80 -16.53 6.41
C HIS A 33 5.50 -17.18 7.62
N PRO A 34 4.87 -18.17 8.26
CA PRO A 34 5.43 -18.83 9.45
C PRO A 34 6.64 -19.72 9.18
N ASN A 35 6.98 -19.99 7.90
CA ASN A 35 8.22 -20.66 7.53
C ASN A 35 9.21 -19.60 7.02
N SER A 36 10.42 -19.60 7.58
CA SER A 36 11.44 -18.56 7.37
C SER A 36 12.12 -18.56 5.98
N GLN A 37 11.62 -19.34 5.00
CA GLN A 37 12.19 -19.38 3.65
C GLN A 37 11.70 -18.19 2.81
N ILE A 38 12.11 -16.99 3.21
CA ILE A 38 11.54 -15.72 2.74
C ILE A 38 12.55 -14.89 1.91
N GLU A 39 13.82 -15.31 1.79
CA GLU A 39 14.89 -14.46 1.23
C GLU A 39 14.59 -13.93 -0.19
N ASP A 40 14.15 -14.80 -1.11
CA ASP A 40 13.85 -14.40 -2.49
C ASP A 40 12.63 -13.48 -2.58
N MET A 41 11.62 -13.72 -1.75
CA MET A 41 10.42 -12.90 -1.70
C MET A 41 10.68 -11.55 -1.03
N ASN A 42 11.49 -11.52 0.02
CA ASN A 42 11.92 -10.30 0.69
C ASN A 42 12.57 -9.33 -0.30
N LYS A 43 13.46 -9.85 -1.14
CA LYS A 43 14.10 -9.05 -2.18
C LYS A 43 13.10 -8.49 -3.19
N GLN A 44 12.15 -9.31 -3.66
CA GLN A 44 11.14 -8.85 -4.62
C GLN A 44 10.18 -7.83 -4.00
N LEU A 45 9.68 -8.07 -2.78
CA LEU A 45 8.75 -7.16 -2.12
C LEU A 45 9.40 -5.81 -1.78
N ASN A 46 10.65 -5.80 -1.31
CA ASN A 46 11.38 -4.55 -1.04
C ASN A 46 11.69 -3.75 -2.32
N GLN A 47 11.66 -4.39 -3.50
CA GLN A 47 11.76 -3.67 -4.77
C GLN A 47 10.44 -2.99 -5.16
N MET A 48 9.31 -3.47 -4.64
CA MET A 48 7.97 -2.95 -4.95
C MET A 48 7.53 -1.86 -3.97
N ASN A 49 7.96 -1.95 -2.70
CA ASN A 49 7.60 -1.01 -1.65
C ASN A 49 8.68 -0.99 -0.56
N ASN A 50 8.96 0.18 0.01
CA ASN A 50 9.99 0.35 1.04
C ASN A 50 9.54 -0.08 2.45
N HIS A 51 8.23 -0.27 2.66
CA HIS A 51 7.61 -0.61 3.93
C HIS A 51 7.05 -2.04 3.92
N VAL A 52 7.96 -3.02 3.86
CA VAL A 52 7.61 -4.45 3.92
C VAL A 52 7.94 -5.01 5.30
N ILE A 53 6.96 -5.67 5.92
CA ILE A 53 7.08 -6.26 7.26
C ILE A 53 6.79 -7.75 7.18
N PHE A 54 7.65 -8.55 7.78
CA PHE A 54 7.51 -10.00 7.83
C PHE A 54 7.11 -10.44 9.23
N HIS A 55 6.01 -11.19 9.30
CA HIS A 55 5.59 -11.86 10.53
C HIS A 55 5.61 -13.38 10.32
N THR A 56 6.23 -14.08 11.26
CA THR A 56 6.17 -15.54 11.37
C THR A 56 5.12 -15.99 12.39
N GLU A 57 4.78 -15.11 13.34
CA GLU A 57 3.83 -15.38 14.43
C GLU A 57 2.51 -14.64 14.21
N LEU A 58 1.40 -15.36 14.36
CA LEU A 58 0.05 -14.83 14.10
C LEU A 58 -0.31 -13.67 15.04
N GLU A 59 -0.06 -13.81 16.35
CA GLU A 59 -0.37 -12.78 17.35
C GLU A 59 0.43 -11.50 17.12
N SER A 60 1.69 -11.64 16.70
CA SER A 60 2.54 -10.51 16.33
C SER A 60 1.99 -9.78 15.10
N CYS A 61 1.57 -10.54 14.07
CA CYS A 61 0.94 -10.00 12.87
C CYS A 61 -0.36 -9.25 13.20
N ILE A 62 -1.23 -9.86 14.02
CA ILE A 62 -2.49 -9.27 14.46
C ILE A 62 -2.26 -7.98 15.25
N SER A 63 -1.37 -8.02 16.24
CA SER A 63 -1.04 -6.86 17.07
C SER A 63 -0.51 -5.70 16.22
N PHE A 64 0.33 -6.01 15.22
CA PHE A 64 0.85 -5.01 14.31
C PHE A 64 -0.25 -4.40 13.44
N ILE A 65 -1.08 -5.24 12.81
CA ILE A 65 -2.23 -4.78 12.02
C ILE A 65 -3.07 -3.81 12.85
N GLN A 66 -3.47 -4.19 14.06
CA GLN A 66 -4.28 -3.33 14.95
C GLN A 66 -3.60 -2.02 15.37
N SER A 67 -2.27 -1.95 15.33
CA SER A 67 -1.51 -0.74 15.67
C SER A 67 -1.48 0.30 14.54
N VAL A 68 -1.64 -0.15 13.29
CA VAL A 68 -1.66 0.68 12.08
C VAL A 68 -3.00 1.40 11.98
N LYS A 69 -2.98 2.71 11.70
CA LYS A 69 -4.18 3.55 11.73
C LYS A 69 -4.50 4.21 10.40
N ASN A 70 -3.48 4.69 9.70
CA ASN A 70 -3.66 5.59 8.57
C ASN A 70 -3.25 4.94 7.25
N GLU A 71 -2.41 3.92 7.33
CA GLU A 71 -1.77 3.26 6.21
C GLU A 71 -2.66 2.15 5.65
N LYS A 72 -2.60 1.96 4.33
CA LYS A 72 -3.27 0.86 3.62
C LYS A 72 -2.43 -0.40 3.76
N ILE A 73 -2.99 -1.38 4.45
CA ILE A 73 -2.33 -2.67 4.67
C ILE A 73 -2.64 -3.61 3.51
N PHE A 74 -1.59 -4.11 2.87
CA PHE A 74 -1.62 -5.28 1.99
C PHE A 74 -1.11 -6.48 2.74
N LEU A 75 -1.98 -7.45 3.00
CA LEU A 75 -1.62 -8.68 3.70
C LEU A 75 -1.40 -9.81 2.70
N ILE A 76 -0.21 -10.39 2.73
CA ILE A 76 0.16 -11.58 1.98
C ILE A 76 0.13 -12.77 2.93
N ILE A 77 -0.62 -13.82 2.57
CA ILE A 77 -0.76 -15.03 3.37
C ILE A 77 -0.34 -16.25 2.56
N PHE A 78 0.43 -17.14 3.19
CA PHE A 78 0.81 -18.43 2.63
C PHE A 78 -0.09 -19.58 3.11
N ASP A 79 -0.67 -20.28 2.13
CA ASP A 79 -1.39 -21.56 2.12
C ASP A 79 -1.99 -22.03 3.46
N THR A 80 -1.16 -22.54 4.37
CA THR A 80 -1.57 -23.34 5.53
C THR A 80 -2.23 -22.57 6.68
N TYR A 81 -2.34 -21.24 6.58
CA TYR A 81 -2.78 -20.41 7.72
C TYR A 81 -4.00 -19.56 7.45
N VAL A 82 -4.54 -19.55 6.23
CA VAL A 82 -5.75 -18.76 5.92
C VAL A 82 -6.92 -19.19 6.82
N CYS A 83 -7.10 -20.49 7.08
CA CYS A 83 -8.14 -20.97 7.99
C CYS A 83 -8.01 -20.42 9.42
N LYS A 84 -6.79 -20.19 9.91
CA LYS A 84 -6.54 -19.59 11.24
C LYS A 84 -6.74 -18.07 11.26
N LEU A 85 -6.65 -17.44 10.10
CA LEU A 85 -6.90 -16.01 9.93
C LEU A 85 -8.39 -15.74 9.81
N VAL A 86 -9.17 -16.64 9.19
CA VAL A 86 -10.64 -16.51 9.13
C VAL A 86 -11.29 -16.41 10.51
N SER A 87 -10.74 -17.06 11.55
CA SER A 87 -11.28 -16.93 12.91
C SER A 87 -11.07 -15.55 13.54
N HIS A 88 -10.31 -14.66 12.88
CA HIS A 88 -9.97 -13.31 13.33
C HIS A 88 -10.49 -12.25 12.34
N ILE A 89 -11.61 -12.53 11.67
CA ILE A 89 -12.12 -11.75 10.54
C ILE A 89 -12.30 -10.26 10.81
N ASP A 90 -12.67 -9.88 12.04
CA ASP A 90 -12.85 -8.47 12.44
C ASP A 90 -11.55 -7.68 12.32
N ILE A 91 -10.40 -8.32 12.59
CA ILE A 91 -9.07 -7.71 12.45
C ILE A 91 -8.70 -7.55 10.97
N PHE A 92 -9.26 -8.37 10.09
CA PHE A 92 -9.00 -8.28 8.65
C PHE A 92 -9.87 -7.25 7.93
N GLN A 93 -10.90 -6.69 8.58
CA GLN A 93 -11.70 -5.60 7.99
C GLN A 93 -10.89 -4.30 7.80
N GLN A 94 -9.90 -4.06 8.65
CA GLN A 94 -8.98 -2.92 8.51
C GLN A 94 -7.87 -3.15 7.47
N VAL A 95 -7.72 -4.38 6.99
CA VAL A 95 -6.78 -4.69 5.91
C VAL A 95 -7.42 -4.27 4.58
N HIS A 96 -6.70 -3.43 3.83
CA HIS A 96 -7.19 -2.95 2.54
C HIS A 96 -7.32 -4.11 1.55
N SER A 97 -6.33 -5.00 1.53
CA SER A 97 -6.27 -6.06 0.54
C SER A 97 -5.53 -7.28 1.05
N ILE A 98 -6.11 -8.45 0.79
CA ILE A 98 -5.53 -9.74 1.15
C ILE A 98 -5.19 -10.48 -0.13
N LEU A 99 -3.92 -10.86 -0.28
CA LEU A 99 -3.44 -11.72 -1.35
C LEU A 99 -3.00 -13.04 -0.74
N ILE A 100 -3.52 -14.14 -1.28
CA ILE A 100 -3.23 -15.46 -0.77
C ILE A 100 -2.35 -16.17 -1.79
N PHE A 101 -1.15 -16.55 -1.39
CA PHE A 101 -0.29 -17.41 -2.18
C PHE A 101 -0.42 -18.85 -1.69
N TYR A 102 -0.71 -19.79 -2.60
CA TYR A 102 -0.91 -21.20 -2.27
C TYR A 102 -0.14 -22.10 -3.22
N THR A 103 0.17 -23.31 -2.76
CA THR A 103 0.87 -24.31 -3.58
C THR A 103 -0.03 -25.45 -4.02
N LYS A 104 -1.14 -25.70 -3.31
CA LYS A 104 -2.12 -26.75 -3.65
C LYS A 104 -3.55 -26.20 -3.64
N LEU A 105 -4.22 -26.27 -4.79
CA LEU A 105 -5.51 -25.64 -5.07
C LEU A 105 -6.71 -26.28 -4.33
N GLU A 106 -6.53 -27.50 -3.82
CA GLU A 106 -7.64 -28.40 -3.49
C GLU A 106 -8.39 -28.03 -2.21
N ASP A 107 -7.77 -27.25 -1.31
CA ASP A 107 -8.32 -26.96 0.03
C ASP A 107 -9.08 -25.62 0.14
N PHE A 108 -9.07 -24.78 -0.91
CA PHE A 108 -9.51 -23.37 -0.80
C PHE A 108 -10.96 -23.07 -1.21
N LYS A 109 -11.73 -24.06 -1.67
CA LYS A 109 -13.09 -23.84 -2.20
C LYS A 109 -14.07 -23.15 -1.24
N TYR A 110 -13.76 -23.11 0.06
CA TYR A 110 -14.63 -22.56 1.11
C TYR A 110 -14.08 -21.30 1.81
N LEU A 111 -12.91 -20.81 1.41
CA LEU A 111 -12.26 -19.67 2.07
C LEU A 111 -12.66 -18.30 1.49
N PHE A 112 -13.42 -18.29 0.40
CA PHE A 112 -14.04 -17.10 -0.17
C PHE A 112 -15.29 -16.72 0.60
N HIS A 113 -15.10 -16.35 1.87
CA HIS A 113 -16.13 -15.63 2.60
C HIS A 113 -16.17 -14.21 2.03
N GLU A 114 -17.34 -13.71 1.63
CA GLU A 114 -17.56 -12.32 1.15
C GLU A 114 -17.10 -11.23 2.15
N GLN A 115 -16.71 -11.65 3.36
CA GLN A 115 -16.30 -10.82 4.48
C GLN A 115 -14.80 -10.47 4.49
N LEU A 116 -13.96 -11.14 3.70
CA LEU A 116 -12.54 -10.81 3.57
C LEU A 116 -12.30 -9.96 2.31
N ASN A 117 -11.51 -8.90 2.44
CA ASN A 117 -11.04 -8.07 1.31
C ASN A 117 -9.99 -8.81 0.47
N THR A 118 -10.27 -10.06 0.07
CA THR A 118 -9.37 -10.90 -0.69
C THR A 118 -9.39 -10.50 -2.17
N ILE A 119 -8.26 -10.00 -2.66
CA ILE A 119 -8.09 -9.65 -4.08
C ILE A 119 -7.99 -10.92 -4.93
N GLY A 120 -7.33 -11.95 -4.41
CA GLY A 120 -7.20 -13.20 -5.13
C GLY A 120 -6.32 -14.21 -4.45
N VAL A 121 -6.33 -15.40 -5.06
CA VAL A 121 -5.65 -16.58 -4.60
C VAL A 121 -4.76 -17.03 -5.76
N TYR A 122 -3.45 -17.08 -5.55
CA TYR A 122 -2.45 -17.27 -6.61
C TYR A 122 -1.54 -18.49 -6.35
N HIS A 123 -1.33 -19.33 -7.37
CA HIS A 123 -0.40 -20.48 -7.32
C HIS A 123 0.93 -20.23 -8.04
N ARG A 124 1.07 -19.03 -8.61
CA ARG A 124 2.18 -18.66 -9.47
C ARG A 124 2.73 -17.31 -9.00
N LEU A 125 4.01 -17.30 -8.64
CA LEU A 125 4.65 -16.13 -8.06
C LEU A 125 4.68 -14.95 -9.04
N ASP A 126 4.87 -15.20 -10.33
CA ASP A 126 4.90 -14.16 -11.35
C ASP A 126 3.56 -13.43 -11.47
N PHE A 127 2.44 -14.16 -11.47
CA PHE A 127 1.11 -13.55 -11.44
C PHE A 127 0.82 -12.84 -10.12
N PHE A 128 1.20 -13.45 -9.01
CA PHE A 128 1.06 -12.87 -7.67
C PHE A 128 1.74 -11.50 -7.58
N TYR A 129 3.01 -11.41 -7.99
CA TYR A 129 3.77 -10.17 -7.98
C TYR A 129 3.21 -9.12 -8.94
N SER A 130 2.79 -9.54 -10.14
CA SER A 130 2.18 -8.62 -11.11
C SER A 130 0.93 -7.96 -10.54
N VAL A 131 0.04 -8.73 -9.89
CA VAL A 131 -1.17 -8.18 -9.30
C VAL A 131 -0.85 -7.31 -8.10
N LEU A 132 0.06 -7.72 -7.22
CA LEU A 132 0.48 -6.90 -6.08
C LEU A 132 0.99 -5.53 -6.55
N GLN A 133 1.86 -5.50 -7.54
CA GLN A 133 2.39 -4.26 -8.11
C GLN A 133 1.28 -3.39 -8.71
N GLU A 134 0.36 -3.98 -9.46
CA GLU A 134 -0.79 -3.26 -10.05
C GLU A 134 -1.63 -2.60 -8.96
N GLN A 135 -1.92 -3.31 -7.86
CA GLN A 135 -2.73 -2.77 -6.77
C GLN A 135 -2.03 -1.65 -6.00
N ILE A 136 -0.72 -1.77 -5.79
CA ILE A 136 0.09 -0.70 -5.21
C ILE A 136 0.04 0.55 -6.09
N ASN A 137 0.23 0.37 -7.42
CA ASN A 137 0.19 1.47 -8.37
C ASN A 137 -1.18 2.15 -8.41
N LEU A 138 -2.28 1.40 -8.36
CA LEU A 138 -3.63 1.95 -8.35
C LEU A 138 -3.89 2.85 -7.14
N ILE A 139 -3.40 2.48 -5.95
CA ILE A 139 -3.53 3.34 -4.76
C ILE A 139 -2.67 4.58 -4.90
N ALA A 140 -1.43 4.44 -5.37
CA ALA A 140 -0.56 5.58 -5.61
C ALA A 140 -1.22 6.57 -6.61
N GLU A 141 -1.79 6.08 -7.71
CA GLU A 141 -2.49 6.90 -8.70
C GLU A 141 -3.72 7.62 -8.10
N GLN A 142 -4.53 6.92 -7.30
CA GLN A 142 -5.67 7.54 -6.62
C GLN A 142 -5.22 8.67 -5.69
N PHE A 143 -4.13 8.45 -4.94
CA PHE A 143 -3.56 9.47 -4.07
C PHE A 143 -3.05 10.69 -4.87
N PHE A 144 -2.34 10.46 -5.97
CA PHE A 144 -1.88 11.54 -6.85
C PHE A 144 -3.05 12.36 -7.43
N GLN A 145 -4.15 11.71 -7.80
CA GLN A 145 -5.34 12.41 -8.28
C GLN A 145 -5.97 13.28 -7.17
N TRP A 146 -6.03 12.78 -5.94
CA TRP A 146 -6.60 13.51 -4.80
C TRP A 146 -5.74 14.70 -4.40
N THR A 147 -4.43 14.52 -4.29
CA THR A 147 -3.50 15.61 -3.97
C THR A 147 -3.56 16.73 -5.00
N PHE A 148 -3.66 16.41 -6.29
CA PHE A 148 -3.82 17.41 -7.35
C PHE A 148 -5.19 18.13 -7.26
N TYR A 149 -6.26 17.39 -6.97
CA TYR A 149 -7.58 17.97 -6.77
C TYR A 149 -7.63 18.95 -5.58
N ASP A 150 -7.04 18.59 -4.44
CA ASP A 150 -7.00 19.45 -3.26
C ASP A 150 -6.17 20.72 -3.51
N GLN A 151 -5.03 20.61 -4.18
CA GLN A 151 -4.21 21.78 -4.54
C GLN A 151 -4.96 22.75 -5.46
N THR A 152 -5.67 22.24 -6.47
CA THR A 152 -6.43 23.09 -7.40
C THR A 152 -7.63 23.76 -6.74
N ASN A 153 -8.25 23.15 -5.74
CA ASN A 153 -9.34 23.76 -4.97
C ASN A 153 -8.85 24.75 -3.91
N PHE A 154 -7.70 24.50 -3.29
CA PHE A 154 -7.08 25.44 -2.36
C PHE A 154 -6.68 26.73 -3.08
N LEU A 155 -6.04 26.63 -4.25
CA LEU A 155 -5.67 27.78 -5.09
C LEU A 155 -6.88 28.59 -5.57
N LYS A 156 -8.04 27.96 -5.79
CA LYS A 156 -9.27 28.68 -6.17
C LYS A 156 -9.90 29.44 -5.00
N ARG A 157 -9.73 28.97 -3.75
CA ARG A 157 -10.24 29.66 -2.55
C ARG A 157 -9.41 30.88 -2.17
N ASP A 158 -8.09 30.85 -2.36
CA ASP A 158 -7.21 32.00 -2.06
C ASP A 158 -7.29 33.14 -3.10
N LEU A 159 -7.94 32.90 -4.24
CA LEU A 159 -8.14 33.89 -5.31
C LEU A 159 -9.55 34.53 -5.30
N SER A 160 -10.37 34.24 -4.28
CA SER A 160 -11.72 34.79 -4.08
C SER A 160 -11.75 35.76 -2.91
#